data_AF-A0A974SAR2-F1
#
_entry.id   AF-A0A974SAR2-F1
#
_cell.length_a   1.000
_cell.length_b   1.000
_cell.length_c   1.000
_cell.angle_alpha   90.00
_cell.angle_beta   90.00
_cell.angle_gamma   90.00
#
_symmetry.space_group_name_H-M   'P 1'
#
loop_
_entity.id
_entity.type
_entity.pdbx_description
1 polymer ?
#
loop_
_entity_poly.entity_id
_entity_poly.type
_entity_poly.pdbx_seq_one_letter_code
_entity_poly.pdbx_strand_id
1 'polypeptide(L)'
;MGARYPVRRVQPDTLNYDTRHLGRRGVLSLNIVSSMPQLAEIRAEAPKLAATAEFDAGARYADHEKDDKVAGYGLVGLVAAGAGLLVAKKAGLVALILLFAKKGIALIAIGGVAVANWARRLIGKKPVKSPAWLEGQRADDELPPPGPTVT
;
A
#
# COMPACT_ATOMS: atom_id res chain seq x y z
N MET A 1 40.06 -7.68 -49.08
CA MET A 1 38.96 -8.20 -48.26
C MET A 1 39.50 -8.39 -46.85
N GLY A 2 39.37 -7.38 -45.97
CA GLY A 2 40.02 -7.35 -44.66
C GLY A 2 39.03 -7.69 -43.55
N ALA A 3 39.24 -8.81 -42.86
CA ALA A 3 38.45 -9.21 -41.70
C ALA A 3 38.72 -8.24 -40.53
N ARG A 4 37.71 -7.45 -40.17
CA ARG A 4 37.70 -6.67 -38.93
C ARG A 4 37.44 -7.65 -37.78
N TYR A 5 38.45 -7.86 -36.93
CA TYR A 5 38.25 -8.54 -35.66
C TYR A 5 37.43 -7.65 -34.72
N PRO A 6 36.36 -8.15 -34.09
CA PRO A 6 35.67 -7.40 -33.06
C PRO A 6 36.61 -7.31 -31.84
N VAL A 7 37.08 -6.10 -31.55
CA VAL A 7 37.77 -5.80 -30.29
C VAL A 7 36.73 -5.97 -29.18
N ARG A 8 36.80 -7.09 -28.45
CA ARG A 8 35.99 -7.29 -27.24
C ARG A 8 36.38 -6.18 -26.27
N ARG A 9 35.52 -5.15 -26.10
CA ARG A 9 35.68 -4.17 -25.03
C ARG A 9 35.51 -4.91 -23.71
N VAL A 10 36.61 -5.34 -23.11
CA VAL A 10 36.66 -5.67 -21.68
C VAL A 10 36.45 -4.34 -20.97
N GLN A 11 35.18 -4.01 -20.72
CA GLN A 11 34.86 -2.94 -19.80
C GLN A 11 35.34 -3.42 -18.43
N PRO A 12 36.18 -2.66 -17.72
CA PRO A 12 36.55 -3.05 -16.37
C PRO A 12 35.27 -3.12 -15.54
N ASP A 13 34.99 -4.31 -15.01
CA ASP A 13 33.84 -4.53 -14.14
C ASP A 13 33.96 -3.58 -12.93
N THR A 14 32.84 -2.98 -12.54
CA THR A 14 32.76 -2.07 -11.39
C THR A 14 32.54 -2.88 -10.12
N LEU A 15 33.40 -2.67 -9.13
CA LEU A 15 33.30 -3.22 -7.79
C LEU A 15 32.49 -2.26 -6.91
N ASN A 16 31.48 -2.77 -6.20
CA ASN A 16 30.74 -2.04 -5.18
C ASN A 16 30.88 -2.78 -3.84
N TYR A 17 31.41 -2.09 -2.83
CA TYR A 17 31.62 -2.60 -1.49
C TYR A 17 30.76 -1.82 -0.49
N ASP A 18 29.71 -2.45 0.07
CA ASP A 18 28.80 -1.85 1.06
C ASP A 18 29.17 -2.30 2.48
N THR A 19 29.65 -1.37 3.31
CA THR A 19 29.94 -1.60 4.73
C THR A 19 28.89 -0.90 5.59
N ARG A 20 28.34 -1.60 6.60
CA ARG A 20 27.27 -1.06 7.46
C ARG A 20 27.69 -1.01 8.92
N HIS A 21 27.71 0.19 9.48
CA HIS A 21 27.87 0.40 10.91
C HIS A 21 26.52 0.46 11.59
N LEU A 22 26.33 -0.37 12.61
CA LEU A 22 25.09 -0.45 13.37
C LEU A 22 25.12 0.56 14.53
N GLY A 23 24.19 1.50 14.49
CA GLY A 23 23.90 2.41 15.60
C GLY A 23 22.63 1.99 16.33
N ARG A 24 22.35 2.60 17.49
CA ARG A 24 21.19 2.34 18.33
C ARG A 24 19.85 2.62 17.65
N ARG A 25 19.82 3.63 16.77
CA ARG A 25 18.61 4.13 16.10
C ARG A 25 18.68 4.07 14.58
N GLY A 26 19.68 3.40 14.01
CA GLY A 26 19.86 3.40 12.56
C GLY A 26 21.16 2.74 12.13
N VAL A 27 21.47 2.88 10.85
CA VAL A 27 22.67 2.31 10.23
C VAL A 27 23.34 3.39 9.39
N LEU A 28 24.67 3.46 9.48
CA LEU A 28 25.49 4.21 8.55
C LEU A 28 25.95 3.23 7.46
N SER A 29 25.54 3.47 6.21
CA SER A 29 26.00 2.72 5.05
C SER A 29 27.15 3.46 4.39
N LEU A 30 28.28 2.78 4.23
CA LEU A 30 29.44 3.27 3.52
C LEU A 30 29.63 2.44 2.26
N ASN A 31 29.36 3.04 1.10
CA ASN A 31 29.47 2.38 -0.20
C ASN A 31 30.74 2.87 -0.92
N ILE A 32 31.63 1.95 -1.23
CA ILE A 32 32.87 2.20 -1.98
C ILE A 32 32.70 1.63 -3.39
N VAL A 33 32.73 2.50 -4.39
CA VAL A 33 32.65 2.12 -5.80
C VAL A 33 34.02 2.27 -6.45
N SER A 34 34.54 1.19 -7.04
CA SER A 34 35.89 1.14 -7.61
C SER A 34 35.96 0.20 -8.82
N SER A 35 37.14 0.06 -9.43
CA SER A 35 37.40 -0.86 -10.54
C SER A 35 37.95 -2.21 -10.04
N MET A 36 37.62 -3.32 -10.72
CA MET A 36 38.11 -4.66 -10.32
C MET A 36 39.63 -4.82 -10.16
N PRO A 37 40.50 -4.16 -10.95
CA PRO A 37 41.94 -4.23 -10.74
C PRO A 37 42.41 -3.75 -9.35
N GLN A 38 41.61 -2.90 -8.69
CA GLN A 38 41.91 -2.33 -7.37
C GLN A 38 41.29 -3.13 -6.22
N LEU A 39 40.68 -4.28 -6.49
CA LEU A 39 39.98 -5.10 -5.49
C LEU A 39 40.87 -5.46 -4.29
N ALA A 40 42.12 -5.86 -4.52
CA ALA A 40 43.02 -6.26 -3.44
C ALA A 40 43.37 -5.09 -2.50
N GLU A 41 43.59 -3.91 -3.07
CA GLU A 41 43.87 -2.67 -2.34
C GLU A 41 42.63 -2.21 -1.56
N ILE A 42 41.47 -2.14 -2.23
CA ILE A 42 40.20 -1.76 -1.60
C ILE A 42 39.86 -2.72 -0.46
N ARG A 43 40.07 -4.03 -0.63
CA ARG A 43 39.82 -5.03 0.43
C ARG A 43 40.70 -4.82 1.66
N ALA A 44 41.94 -4.36 1.47
CA ALA A 44 42.88 -4.10 2.57
C ALA A 44 42.57 -2.78 3.30
N GLU A 45 42.12 -1.76 2.56
CA GLU A 45 41.89 -0.41 3.10
C GLU A 45 40.44 -0.16 3.57
N ALA A 46 39.46 -0.88 3.03
CA ALA A 46 38.05 -0.75 3.42
C ALA A 46 37.79 -0.89 4.93
N PRO A 47 38.43 -1.82 5.67
CA PRO A 47 38.30 -1.89 7.13
C PRO A 47 38.82 -0.65 7.85
N LYS A 48 39.88 -0.01 7.34
CA LYS A 48 40.44 1.21 7.95
C LYS A 48 39.49 2.38 7.73
N LEU A 49 38.92 2.49 6.54
CA LEU A 49 37.91 3.51 6.24
C LEU A 49 36.61 3.26 7.02
N ALA A 50 36.24 2.01 7.23
CA ALA A 50 35.12 1.64 8.08
C ALA A 50 35.34 2.12 9.52
N ALA A 51 36.55 1.93 10.07
CA ALA A 51 36.88 2.29 11.45
C ALA A 51 36.95 3.80 11.74
N THR A 52 37.00 4.67 10.72
CA THR A 52 36.95 6.13 10.95
C THR A 52 35.56 6.62 11.32
N ALA A 53 34.52 5.83 11.03
CA ALA A 53 33.13 6.20 11.25
C ALA A 53 32.53 5.38 12.40
N GLU A 54 32.89 5.74 13.64
CA GLU A 54 32.26 5.20 14.84
C GLU A 54 31.11 6.09 15.33
N PHE A 55 30.10 5.45 15.94
CA PHE A 55 29.05 6.18 16.65
C PHE A 55 29.56 6.64 18.04
N ASP A 56 29.16 7.85 18.43
CA ASP A 56 29.40 8.37 19.77
C ASP A 56 28.75 7.50 20.86
N ALA A 57 29.27 7.60 22.09
CA ALA A 57 28.71 6.91 23.24
C ALA A 57 27.22 7.28 23.43
N GLY A 58 26.38 6.28 23.70
CA GLY A 58 24.92 6.43 23.77
C GLY A 58 24.23 6.43 22.40
N ALA A 59 24.96 6.33 21.29
CA ALA A 59 24.42 6.11 19.95
C ALA A 59 24.87 4.78 19.33
N ARG A 60 25.76 4.02 19.98
CA ARG A 60 26.24 2.73 19.50
C ARG A 60 25.17 1.67 19.66
N TYR A 61 25.18 0.67 18.78
CA TYR A 61 24.24 -0.46 18.89
C TYR A 61 24.36 -1.21 20.24
N ALA A 62 25.57 -1.29 20.80
CA ALA A 62 25.80 -1.90 22.12
C ALA A 62 25.15 -1.12 23.28
N ASP A 63 24.85 0.17 23.09
CA ASP A 63 24.23 1.04 24.09
C ASP A 63 22.69 0.99 24.02
N HIS A 64 22.13 -0.07 23.44
CA HIS A 64 20.68 -0.27 23.32
C HIS A 64 20.02 -0.43 24.68
N GLU A 65 19.00 0.38 24.95
CA GLU A 65 18.20 0.35 26.17
C GLU A 65 16.85 -0.33 25.93
N LYS A 66 16.22 -0.85 26.99
CA LYS A 66 14.95 -1.59 26.88
C LYS A 66 13.81 -0.75 26.30
N ASP A 67 13.88 0.57 26.50
CA ASP A 67 12.87 1.53 26.03
C ASP A 67 13.12 2.02 24.60
N ASP A 68 14.21 1.59 23.94
CA ASP A 68 14.45 1.89 22.54
C ASP A 68 13.37 1.27 21.64
N LYS A 69 12.98 2.01 20.60
CA LYS A 69 11.92 1.59 19.68
C LYS A 69 12.40 0.42 18.81
N VAL A 70 12.01 -0.78 19.19
CA VAL A 70 12.21 -1.99 18.37
C VAL A 70 11.07 -2.13 17.37
N ALA A 71 11.38 -2.40 16.10
CA ALA A 71 10.40 -2.71 15.05
C ALA A 71 9.78 -4.13 15.21
N GLY A 72 9.43 -4.53 16.44
CA GLY A 72 8.96 -5.87 16.76
C GLY A 72 7.67 -6.23 16.02
N TYR A 73 6.78 -5.26 15.81
CA TYR A 73 5.50 -5.47 15.14
C TYR A 73 5.63 -5.96 13.69
N GLY A 74 6.64 -5.49 12.95
CA GLY A 74 6.83 -5.90 11.55
C GLY A 74 7.26 -7.36 11.43
N LEU A 75 8.17 -7.79 12.28
CA LEU A 75 8.64 -9.18 12.31
C LEU A 75 7.55 -10.13 12.80
N VAL A 76 6.84 -9.77 13.88
CA VAL A 76 5.69 -10.54 14.38
C VAL A 76 4.59 -10.63 13.32
N GLY A 77 4.32 -9.54 12.61
CA GLY A 77 3.37 -9.51 11.50
C GLY A 77 3.77 -10.44 10.35
N LEU A 78 5.07 -10.48 10.00
CA LEU A 78 5.58 -11.37 8.94
C LEU A 78 5.48 -12.84 9.34
N VAL A 79 5.82 -13.18 10.59
CA VAL A 79 5.72 -14.56 11.11
C VAL A 79 4.25 -15.01 11.15
N ALA A 80 3.36 -14.16 11.65
CA ALA A 80 1.92 -14.44 11.67
C ALA A 80 1.34 -14.59 10.25
N ALA A 81 1.75 -13.72 9.31
CA ALA A 81 1.34 -13.81 7.91
C ALA A 81 1.84 -15.12 7.26
N GLY A 82 3.11 -15.48 7.48
CA GLY A 82 3.69 -16.74 7.00
C GLY A 82 2.97 -17.98 7.57
N ALA A 83 2.70 -17.99 8.88
CA ALA A 83 1.93 -19.05 9.53
C ALA A 83 0.48 -19.13 9.02
N GLY A 84 -0.16 -17.97 8.81
CA GLY A 84 -1.49 -17.88 8.21
C GLY A 84 -1.53 -18.44 6.79
N LEU A 85 -0.49 -18.24 5.99
CA LEU A 85 -0.37 -18.80 4.64
C LEU A 85 -0.25 -20.34 4.65
N LEU A 86 0.46 -20.91 5.63
CA LEU A 86 0.53 -22.36 5.81
C LEU A 86 -0.83 -22.97 6.16
N VAL A 87 -1.61 -22.28 7.01
CA VAL A 87 -2.99 -22.66 7.32
C VAL A 87 -3.89 -22.47 6.09
N ALA A 88 -3.72 -21.38 5.34
CA ALA A 88 -4.45 -21.08 4.10
C ALA A 88 -4.27 -22.18 3.05
N LYS A 89 -3.07 -22.74 2.95
CA LYS A 89 -2.78 -23.84 2.03
C LYS A 89 -3.55 -25.11 2.39
N LYS A 90 -3.78 -25.37 3.68
CA LYS A 90 -4.47 -26.59 4.15
C LYS A 90 -5.99 -26.43 4.24
N ALA A 91 -6.48 -25.25 4.62
CA ALA A 91 -7.89 -24.95 4.78
C ALA A 91 -8.52 -24.31 3.52
N GLY A 92 -7.71 -23.82 2.60
CA GLY A 92 -8.12 -23.00 1.46
C GLY A 92 -8.26 -21.52 1.84
N LEU A 93 -7.81 -20.61 0.96
CA LEU A 93 -7.92 -19.16 1.14
C LEU A 93 -9.38 -18.72 1.39
N VAL A 94 -10.34 -19.40 0.75
CA VAL A 94 -11.78 -19.13 0.90
C VAL A 94 -12.26 -19.38 2.34
N ALA A 95 -11.78 -20.45 3.01
CA ALA A 95 -12.18 -20.74 4.39
C ALA A 95 -11.64 -19.69 5.37
N LEU A 96 -10.41 -19.20 5.15
CA LEU A 96 -9.87 -18.09 5.94
C LEU A 96 -10.66 -16.80 5.70
N ILE A 97 -10.95 -16.46 4.44
CA ILE A 97 -11.78 -15.29 4.12
C ILE A 97 -13.15 -15.39 4.79
N LEU A 98 -13.80 -16.57 4.77
CA LEU A 98 -15.08 -16.78 5.44
C LEU A 98 -14.98 -16.68 6.97
N LEU A 99 -13.88 -17.14 7.58
CA LEU A 99 -13.65 -17.02 9.01
C LEU A 99 -13.47 -15.56 9.44
N PHE A 100 -12.67 -14.79 8.70
CA PHE A 100 -12.48 -13.36 8.91
C PHE A 100 -13.75 -12.57 8.59
N ALA A 101 -14.49 -12.93 7.53
CA ALA A 101 -15.78 -12.35 7.20
C ALA A 101 -16.77 -12.59 8.33
N LYS A 102 -16.90 -13.83 8.84
CA LYS A 102 -17.80 -14.17 9.96
C LYS A 102 -17.54 -13.31 11.20
N LYS A 103 -16.27 -13.04 11.51
CA LYS A 103 -15.86 -12.18 12.65
C LYS A 103 -15.95 -10.68 12.32
N GLY A 104 -15.81 -10.30 11.05
CA GLY A 104 -15.81 -8.91 10.56
C GLY A 104 -17.17 -8.36 10.11
N ILE A 105 -18.23 -9.17 10.08
CA ILE A 105 -19.59 -8.75 9.70
C ILE A 105 -20.06 -7.54 10.51
N ALA A 106 -19.71 -7.41 11.80
CA ALA A 106 -20.09 -6.25 12.60
C ALA A 106 -19.42 -4.95 12.09
N LEU A 107 -18.12 -4.99 11.77
CA LEU A 107 -17.38 -3.86 11.21
C LEU A 107 -17.85 -3.52 9.79
N ILE A 108 -18.09 -4.53 8.96
CA ILE A 108 -18.59 -4.37 7.58
C ILE A 108 -20.04 -3.89 7.57
N ALA A 109 -20.88 -4.31 8.52
CA ALA A 109 -22.26 -3.82 8.64
C ALA A 109 -22.28 -2.34 9.02
N ILE A 110 -21.47 -1.92 10.00
CA ILE A 110 -21.39 -0.51 10.41
C ILE A 110 -20.80 0.35 9.29
N GLY A 111 -19.68 -0.06 8.70
CA GLY A 111 -19.06 0.67 7.58
C GLY A 111 -19.91 0.67 6.30
N GLY A 112 -20.54 -0.47 5.99
CA GLY A 112 -21.39 -0.65 4.81
C GLY A 112 -22.67 0.16 4.87
N VAL A 113 -23.31 0.29 6.05
CA VAL A 113 -24.46 1.18 6.24
C VAL A 113 -24.07 2.66 6.04
N ALA A 114 -22.91 3.07 6.52
CA ALA A 114 -22.41 4.43 6.33
C ALA A 114 -22.16 4.74 4.83
N VAL A 115 -21.50 3.82 4.12
CA VAL A 115 -21.24 3.95 2.67
C VAL A 115 -22.53 3.89 1.85
N ALA A 116 -23.48 3.01 2.19
CA ALA A 116 -24.75 2.91 1.49
C ALA A 116 -25.62 4.16 1.67
N ASN A 117 -25.65 4.75 2.88
CA ASN A 117 -26.37 5.99 3.12
C ASN A 117 -25.74 7.19 2.38
N TRP A 118 -24.41 7.23 2.28
CA TRP A 118 -23.72 8.25 1.48
C TRP A 118 -23.98 8.09 -0.02
N ALA A 119 -23.91 6.87 -0.55
CA ALA A 119 -24.20 6.60 -1.96
C ALA A 119 -25.65 6.93 -2.35
N ARG A 120 -26.65 6.61 -1.49
CA ARG A 120 -28.05 7.00 -1.74
C ARG A 120 -28.26 8.50 -1.78
N ARG A 121 -27.50 9.27 -1.00
CA ARG A 121 -27.56 10.74 -1.04
C ARG A 121 -27.01 11.32 -2.34
N LEU A 122 -26.11 10.61 -3.02
CA LEU A 122 -25.57 11.02 -4.32
C LEU A 122 -26.48 10.62 -5.50
N ILE A 123 -27.30 9.59 -5.35
CA ILE A 123 -28.11 9.01 -6.43
C ILE A 123 -29.60 9.41 -6.38
N GLY A 124 -30.06 10.02 -5.28
CA GLY A 124 -31.46 10.45 -5.12
C GLY A 124 -31.87 11.57 -6.09
N LYS A 125 -32.53 11.21 -7.20
CA LYS A 125 -33.22 12.16 -8.09
C LYS A 125 -34.37 12.82 -7.33
N LYS A 126 -34.38 14.15 -7.23
CA LYS A 126 -35.52 14.89 -6.67
C LYS A 126 -36.75 14.67 -7.56
N PRO A 127 -37.95 14.41 -7.03
CA PRO A 127 -39.15 14.33 -7.83
C PRO A 127 -39.44 15.71 -8.44
N VAL A 128 -39.62 15.73 -9.76
CA VAL A 128 -40.08 16.92 -10.49
C VAL A 128 -41.54 17.13 -10.11
N LYS A 129 -41.83 18.17 -9.32
CA LYS A 129 -43.20 18.65 -9.14
C LYS A 129 -43.71 19.12 -10.49
N SER A 130 -44.81 18.54 -10.96
CA SER A 130 -45.49 18.99 -12.18
C SER A 130 -45.80 20.49 -12.06
N PRO A 131 -45.36 21.31 -13.02
CA PRO A 131 -45.49 22.75 -12.89
C PRO A 131 -46.95 23.21 -13.00
N ALA A 132 -47.25 24.33 -12.33
CA ALA A 132 -48.61 24.83 -12.10
C ALA A 132 -49.46 25.04 -13.38
N TRP A 133 -48.82 25.23 -14.52
CA TRP A 133 -49.49 25.35 -15.82
C TRP A 133 -50.09 24.05 -16.36
N LEU A 134 -49.81 22.89 -15.73
CA LEU A 134 -50.48 21.62 -16.04
C LEU A 134 -51.79 21.42 -15.26
N GLU A 135 -52.03 22.20 -14.21
CA GLU A 135 -53.28 22.12 -13.44
C GLU A 135 -54.39 22.91 -14.12
N GLY A 136 -54.05 24.04 -14.76
CA GLY A 136 -54.98 24.84 -15.54
C GLY A 136 -55.58 24.04 -16.71
N GLN A 137 -54.72 23.42 -17.54
CA GLN A 137 -55.18 22.68 -18.73
C GLN A 137 -56.12 21.50 -18.41
N ARG A 138 -56.04 20.90 -17.23
CA ARG A 138 -56.94 19.79 -16.86
C ARG A 138 -58.36 20.24 -16.55
N ALA A 139 -58.54 21.48 -16.07
CA ALA A 139 -59.87 22.01 -15.80
C ALA A 139 -60.61 22.38 -17.10
N ASP A 140 -59.85 22.74 -18.13
CA ASP A 140 -60.36 23.18 -19.44
C ASP A 140 -60.89 22.00 -20.27
N ASP A 141 -60.28 20.82 -20.09
CA ASP A 141 -60.60 19.58 -20.81
C ASP A 141 -61.77 18.79 -20.18
N GLU A 142 -62.28 19.22 -19.02
CA GLU A 142 -63.41 18.59 -18.34
C GLU A 142 -64.74 19.04 -18.97
N LEU A 143 -65.28 18.22 -19.88
CA LEU A 143 -66.54 18.47 -20.59
C LEU A 143 -67.72 18.71 -19.62
N PRO A 144 -68.61 19.69 -19.90
CA PRO A 144 -69.73 19.99 -19.01
C PRO A 144 -70.71 18.80 -18.92
N PRO A 145 -71.35 18.59 -17.74
CA PRO A 145 -72.23 17.46 -17.52
C PRO A 145 -73.45 17.51 -18.46
N PRO A 146 -73.95 16.35 -18.93
CA PRO A 146 -75.12 16.33 -19.82
C PRO A 146 -76.34 16.88 -19.09
N GLY A 147 -77.08 17.77 -19.75
CA GLY A 147 -78.29 18.40 -19.21
C GLY A 147 -79.41 17.40 -18.90
N PRO A 148 -80.40 17.78 -18.08
CA PRO A 148 -81.43 16.87 -17.61
C PRO A 148 -82.26 16.33 -18.78
N THR A 149 -82.46 15.01 -18.77
CA THR A 149 -83.25 14.30 -19.77
C THR A 149 -84.73 14.63 -19.58
N VAL A 150 -85.37 15.18 -20.61
CA VAL A 150 -86.82 15.46 -20.60
C VAL A 150 -87.56 14.16 -20.97
N THR A 151 -88.33 13.61 -20.04
CA THR A 151 -89.38 12.61 -20.29
C THR A 151 -90.75 13.26 -20.33
#